data_AF-A0A7Y4XH33-F1
#
_entry.id   AF-A0A7Y4XH33-F1
#
_cell.length_a   1.000
_cell.length_b   1.000
_cell.length_c   1.000
_cell.angle_alpha   90.00
_cell.angle_beta   90.00
_cell.angle_gamma   90.00
#
_symmetry.space_group_name_H-M   'P 1'
#
loop_
_entity.id
_entity.type
_entity.pdbx_description
1 polymer ?
#
loop_
_entity_poly.entity_id
_entity_poly.type
_entity_poly.pdbx_seq_one_letter_code
_entity_poly.pdbx_strand_id
1 'polypeptide(L)'
;MNQAAAKFAAFMTSGGTDQPAAKSGNKNAASAEDREAEIEDALLDARIEADAARAELARRELDFAAIQGAATAAESARTAALDDVRQAQAQLRSAQADLIEANKEKVRRSKPIAVFISLKSERIYIRQGFEPLLEAPITIDQTGRRVGTHVFTAMGYSADQNAFDWRLMSAHLPASTDDIEEMSSKKSRRRDAALPHSQETSIRMARLALEAVKIPADIQETITKLTRPGASLIISDRELPANENGLGTEFVVLTR
;
A
#
# COMPACT_ATOMS: atom_id res chain seq x y z
N MET A 1 -35.70 45.30 -13.04
CA MET A 1 -36.38 46.50 -13.58
C MET A 1 -37.16 47.17 -12.46
N ASN A 2 -36.96 48.41 -12.04
CA ASN A 2 -35.80 49.30 -12.13
C ASN A 2 -36.02 50.33 -11.00
N GLN A 3 -35.42 50.12 -9.82
CA GLN A 3 -35.58 51.02 -8.66
C GLN A 3 -35.03 52.44 -8.98
N ALA A 4 -34.15 52.54 -9.98
CA ALA A 4 -33.67 53.77 -10.58
C ALA A 4 -34.75 54.55 -11.37
N ALA A 5 -35.70 53.86 -12.02
CA ALA A 5 -36.78 54.52 -12.77
C ALA A 5 -37.86 55.11 -11.83
N ALA A 6 -38.09 54.48 -10.67
CA ALA A 6 -39.04 54.98 -9.67
C ALA A 6 -38.55 56.26 -8.97
N LYS A 7 -37.24 56.39 -8.74
CA LYS A 7 -36.65 57.60 -8.14
C LYS A 7 -36.59 58.78 -9.12
N PHE A 8 -36.41 58.51 -10.41
CA PHE A 8 -36.43 59.54 -11.46
C PHE A 8 -37.85 60.08 -11.72
N ALA A 9 -38.88 59.22 -11.65
CA ALA A 9 -40.27 59.65 -11.78
C ALA A 9 -40.72 60.56 -10.61
N ALA A 10 -40.27 60.27 -9.38
CA ALA A 10 -40.57 61.09 -8.21
C ALA A 10 -39.93 62.50 -8.27
N PHE A 11 -38.73 62.61 -8.87
CA PHE A 11 -38.05 63.89 -9.10
C PHE A 11 -38.76 64.77 -10.14
N MET A 12 -39.39 64.16 -11.14
CA MET A 12 -40.12 64.88 -12.20
C MET A 12 -41.52 65.37 -11.76
N THR A 13 -42.13 64.77 -10.72
CA THR A 13 -43.49 65.13 -10.26
C THR A 13 -43.53 66.08 -9.07
N SER A 14 -42.43 66.27 -8.34
CA SER A 14 -42.36 67.23 -7.22
C SER A 14 -42.07 68.68 -7.64
N GLY A 15 -41.95 68.96 -8.94
CA GLY A 15 -41.64 70.29 -9.48
C GLY A 15 -42.86 71.19 -9.77
N GLY A 16 -44.03 70.89 -9.22
CA GLY A 16 -45.28 71.60 -9.52
C GLY A 16 -45.92 72.26 -8.31
N THR A 17 -45.99 73.59 -8.36
CA THR A 17 -46.86 74.52 -7.60
C THR A 17 -46.66 74.62 -6.09
N ASP A 18 -45.88 75.62 -5.68
CA ASP A 18 -46.35 76.57 -4.67
C ASP A 18 -45.83 77.98 -5.00
N GLN A 19 -46.77 78.84 -5.38
CA GLN A 19 -46.53 80.23 -5.76
C GLN A 19 -46.78 81.09 -4.51
N PRO A 20 -45.78 81.73 -3.88
CA PRO A 20 -46.07 82.76 -2.91
C PRO A 20 -46.43 84.05 -3.67
N ALA A 21 -47.59 84.58 -3.34
CA ALA A 21 -48.12 85.83 -3.85
C ALA A 21 -47.08 86.95 -3.81
N ALA A 22 -46.93 87.65 -4.95
CA ALA A 22 -46.14 88.86 -5.06
C ALA A 22 -46.72 89.96 -4.16
N LYS A 23 -46.12 90.16 -2.98
CA LYS A 23 -46.17 91.44 -2.29
C LYS A 23 -44.97 92.26 -2.73
N SER A 24 -45.29 93.29 -3.52
CA SER A 24 -44.48 94.47 -3.75
C SER A 24 -43.84 94.95 -2.44
N GLY A 25 -42.52 94.87 -2.38
CA GLY A 25 -41.70 95.24 -1.24
C GLY A 25 -40.33 95.60 -1.75
N ASN A 26 -40.21 96.84 -2.20
CA ASN A 26 -38.98 97.51 -2.59
C ASN A 26 -37.84 97.26 -1.57
N LYS A 27 -36.77 96.60 -2.02
CA LYS A 27 -35.35 96.79 -1.64
C LYS A 27 -34.53 95.77 -2.42
N ASN A 28 -33.97 96.20 -3.55
CA ASN A 28 -32.70 95.68 -4.06
C ASN A 28 -32.22 96.61 -5.17
N ALA A 29 -31.35 97.53 -4.79
CA ALA A 29 -30.22 97.87 -5.64
C ALA A 29 -28.99 97.29 -4.94
N ALA A 30 -28.90 95.95 -4.92
CA ALA A 30 -27.61 95.30 -4.81
C ALA A 30 -26.87 95.63 -6.12
N SER A 31 -25.65 96.13 -6.01
CA SER A 31 -24.81 96.49 -7.16
C SER A 31 -24.63 95.26 -8.04
N ALA A 32 -24.30 95.45 -9.33
CA ALA A 32 -23.85 94.34 -10.17
C ALA A 32 -22.68 93.59 -9.50
N GLU A 33 -21.85 94.32 -8.75
CA GLU A 33 -20.72 93.83 -7.97
C GLU A 33 -21.14 92.86 -6.83
N ASP A 34 -22.28 93.09 -6.17
CA ASP A 34 -22.75 92.21 -5.09
C ASP A 34 -23.22 90.85 -5.62
N ARG A 35 -23.85 90.82 -6.81
CA ARG A 35 -24.23 89.56 -7.48
C ARG A 35 -23.03 88.81 -8.05
N GLU A 36 -22.04 89.55 -8.56
CA GLU A 36 -20.79 88.96 -9.02
C GLU A 36 -20.04 88.28 -7.87
N ALA A 37 -19.98 88.92 -6.69
CA ALA A 37 -19.39 88.33 -5.49
C ALA A 37 -20.12 87.04 -5.03
N GLU A 38 -21.45 87.02 -4.98
CA GLU A 38 -22.21 85.81 -4.63
C GLU A 38 -21.98 84.65 -5.62
N ILE A 39 -21.83 84.95 -6.92
CA ILE A 39 -21.55 83.94 -7.94
C ILE A 39 -20.10 83.42 -7.82
N GLU A 40 -19.14 84.29 -7.52
CA GLU A 40 -17.76 83.89 -7.27
C GLU A 40 -17.63 82.97 -6.05
N ASP A 41 -18.30 83.31 -4.94
CA ASP A 41 -18.34 82.47 -3.74
C ASP A 41 -18.99 81.09 -4.03
N ALA A 42 -20.12 81.08 -4.73
CA ALA A 42 -20.77 79.82 -5.12
C ALA A 42 -19.89 78.97 -6.06
N LEU A 43 -19.10 79.60 -6.95
CA LEU A 43 -18.17 78.91 -7.82
C LEU A 43 -16.98 78.33 -7.05
N LEU A 44 -16.47 79.05 -6.05
CA LEU A 44 -15.41 78.58 -5.16
C LEU A 44 -15.89 77.37 -4.34
N ASP A 45 -17.08 77.45 -3.75
CA ASP A 45 -17.69 76.35 -2.98
C ASP A 45 -17.91 75.10 -3.85
N ALA A 46 -18.48 75.28 -5.04
CA ALA A 46 -18.67 74.18 -6.00
C ALA A 46 -17.35 73.54 -6.41
N ARG A 47 -16.26 74.33 -6.50
CA ARG A 47 -14.93 73.80 -6.82
C ARG A 47 -14.32 73.03 -5.65
N ILE A 48 -14.49 73.50 -4.42
CA ILE A 48 -14.06 72.80 -3.21
C ILE A 48 -14.80 71.46 -3.08
N GLU A 49 -16.12 71.44 -3.30
CA GLU A 49 -16.92 70.23 -3.28
C GLU A 49 -16.50 69.24 -4.38
N ALA A 50 -16.24 69.73 -5.60
CA ALA A 50 -15.75 68.90 -6.70
C ALA A 50 -14.37 68.28 -6.40
N ASP A 51 -13.45 69.05 -5.81
CA ASP A 51 -12.12 68.56 -5.44
C ASP A 51 -12.18 67.58 -4.25
N ALA A 52 -13.07 67.80 -3.28
CA ALA A 52 -13.35 66.85 -2.20
C ALA A 52 -13.96 65.53 -2.73
N ALA A 53 -14.90 65.61 -3.67
CA ALA A 53 -15.50 64.44 -4.32
C ALA A 53 -14.47 63.64 -5.13
N ARG A 54 -13.54 64.32 -5.82
CA ARG A 54 -12.41 63.68 -6.52
C ARG A 54 -11.47 62.98 -5.55
N ALA A 55 -11.14 63.61 -4.41
CA ALA A 55 -10.30 63.00 -3.39
C ALA A 55 -10.95 61.74 -2.77
N GLU A 56 -12.26 61.76 -2.55
CA GLU A 56 -13.02 60.61 -2.06
C GLU A 56 -13.09 59.47 -3.09
N LEU A 57 -13.28 59.78 -4.38
CA LEU A 57 -13.23 58.78 -5.44
C LEU A 57 -11.85 58.11 -5.52
N ALA A 58 -10.77 58.89 -5.45
CA ALA A 58 -9.41 58.35 -5.44
C ALA A 58 -9.16 57.42 -4.25
N ARG A 59 -9.68 57.75 -3.05
CA ARG A 59 -9.61 56.86 -1.87
C ARG A 59 -10.36 55.56 -2.09
N ARG A 60 -11.57 55.61 -2.65
CA ARG A 60 -12.37 54.41 -2.93
C ARG A 60 -11.75 53.51 -3.99
N GLU A 61 -11.11 54.10 -5.01
CA GLU A 61 -10.36 53.34 -6.01
C GLU A 61 -9.17 52.60 -5.38
N LEU A 62 -8.47 53.23 -4.44
CA LEU A 62 -7.39 52.58 -3.67
C LEU A 62 -7.91 51.46 -2.78
N ASP A 63 -9.02 51.67 -2.07
CA ASP A 63 -9.63 50.63 -1.23
C ASP A 63 -10.12 49.44 -2.07
N PHE A 64 -10.74 49.70 -3.21
CA PHE A 64 -11.16 48.65 -4.14
C PHE A 64 -9.96 47.86 -4.68
N ALA A 65 -8.89 48.55 -5.08
CA ALA A 65 -7.65 47.90 -5.51
C ALA A 65 -7.03 47.03 -4.40
N ALA A 66 -7.04 47.51 -3.15
CA ALA A 66 -6.56 46.75 -2.00
C ALA A 66 -7.42 45.49 -1.73
N ILE A 67 -8.74 45.60 -1.81
CA ILE A 67 -9.67 44.46 -1.64
C ILE A 67 -9.46 43.44 -2.77
N GLN A 68 -9.29 43.90 -4.01
CA GLN A 68 -9.03 43.02 -5.14
C GLN A 68 -7.67 42.30 -4.99
N GLY A 69 -6.64 43.00 -4.54
CA GLY A 69 -5.35 42.41 -4.19
C GLY A 69 -5.47 41.36 -3.10
N ALA A 70 -6.20 41.64 -2.02
CA ALA A 70 -6.42 40.69 -0.94
C ALA A 70 -7.22 39.46 -1.40
N ALA A 71 -8.23 39.63 -2.25
CA ALA A 71 -9.03 38.53 -2.80
C ALA A 71 -8.19 37.59 -3.67
N THR A 72 -7.36 38.12 -4.57
CA THR A 72 -6.46 37.30 -5.42
C THR A 72 -5.39 36.58 -4.59
N ALA A 73 -4.86 37.22 -3.55
CA ALA A 73 -3.94 36.58 -2.61
C ALA A 73 -4.63 35.44 -1.84
N ALA A 74 -5.86 35.64 -1.36
CA ALA A 74 -6.63 34.62 -0.68
C ALA A 74 -6.98 33.43 -1.60
N GLU A 75 -7.30 33.69 -2.87
CA GLU A 75 -7.58 32.65 -3.86
C GLU A 75 -6.33 31.81 -4.17
N SER A 76 -5.17 32.45 -4.34
CA SER A 76 -3.90 31.72 -4.55
C SER A 76 -3.46 30.93 -3.32
N ALA A 77 -3.68 31.45 -2.11
CA ALA A 77 -3.45 30.70 -0.87
C ALA A 77 -4.39 29.49 -0.76
N ARG A 78 -5.66 29.64 -1.17
CA ARG A 78 -6.64 28.54 -1.19
C ARG A 78 -6.25 27.46 -2.20
N THR A 79 -5.82 27.82 -3.40
CA THR A 79 -5.38 26.83 -4.41
C THR A 79 -4.15 26.07 -3.93
N ALA A 80 -3.16 26.78 -3.38
CA ALA A 80 -1.98 26.16 -2.78
C ALA A 80 -2.37 25.16 -1.66
N ALA A 81 -3.25 25.57 -0.74
CA ALA A 81 -3.71 24.68 0.33
C ALA A 81 -4.47 23.45 -0.20
N LEU A 82 -5.25 23.59 -1.28
CA LEU A 82 -5.92 22.45 -1.92
C LEU A 82 -4.93 21.49 -2.58
N ASP A 83 -3.87 22.01 -3.18
CA ASP A 83 -2.80 21.21 -3.77
C ASP A 83 -2.00 20.47 -2.70
N ASP A 84 -1.69 21.13 -1.57
CA ASP A 84 -1.05 20.50 -0.41
C ASP A 84 -1.90 19.35 0.15
N VAL A 85 -3.21 19.55 0.32
CA VAL A 85 -4.12 18.49 0.75
C VAL A 85 -4.13 17.33 -0.26
N ARG A 86 -4.12 17.60 -1.56
CA ARG A 86 -4.08 16.56 -2.60
C ARG A 86 -2.77 15.77 -2.52
N GLN A 87 -1.63 16.44 -2.33
CA GLN A 87 -0.34 15.79 -2.17
C GLN A 87 -0.29 14.94 -0.89
N ALA A 88 -0.75 15.47 0.24
CA ALA A 88 -0.83 14.74 1.49
C ALA A 88 -1.73 13.49 1.37
N GLN A 89 -2.86 13.58 0.66
CA GLN A 89 -3.71 12.43 0.39
C GLN A 89 -3.02 11.38 -0.49
N ALA A 90 -2.25 11.80 -1.50
CA ALA A 90 -1.49 10.89 -2.34
C ALA A 90 -0.40 10.16 -1.54
N GLN A 91 0.35 10.88 -0.71
CA GLN A 91 1.36 10.32 0.19
C GLN A 91 0.75 9.36 1.22
N LEU A 92 -0.42 9.68 1.77
CA LEU A 92 -1.12 8.78 2.68
C LEU A 92 -1.50 7.47 1.99
N ARG A 93 -2.00 7.53 0.76
CA ARG A 93 -2.36 6.32 -0.01
C ARG A 93 -1.14 5.46 -0.34
N SER A 94 -0.02 6.07 -0.74
CA SER A 94 1.21 5.32 -0.99
C SER A 94 1.74 4.68 0.30
N ALA A 95 1.79 5.43 1.41
CA ALA A 95 2.22 4.90 2.70
C ALA A 95 1.33 3.76 3.20
N GLN A 96 0.01 3.83 2.97
CA GLN A 96 -0.91 2.75 3.27
C GLN A 96 -0.64 1.50 2.41
N ALA A 97 -0.40 1.67 1.11
CA ALA A 97 -0.05 0.57 0.22
C ALA A 97 1.25 -0.12 0.66
N ASP A 98 2.29 0.66 0.98
CA ASP A 98 3.57 0.16 1.47
C ASP A 98 3.42 -0.60 2.80
N LEU A 99 2.59 -0.08 3.72
CA LEU A 99 2.29 -0.75 4.98
C LEU A 99 1.57 -2.08 4.78
N ILE A 100 0.60 -2.14 3.86
CA ILE A 100 -0.12 -3.36 3.53
C ILE A 100 0.86 -4.40 2.97
N GLU A 101 1.75 -4.01 2.06
CA GLU A 101 2.73 -4.92 1.47
C GLU A 101 3.74 -5.42 2.49
N ALA A 102 4.27 -4.53 3.33
CA ALA A 102 5.15 -4.90 4.44
C ALA A 102 4.46 -5.86 5.43
N ASN A 103 3.17 -5.68 5.70
CA ASN A 103 2.41 -6.60 6.55
C ASN A 103 2.20 -7.97 5.88
N LYS A 104 1.88 -8.01 4.58
CA LYS A 104 1.80 -9.27 3.85
C LYS A 104 3.14 -10.00 3.87
N GLU A 105 4.24 -9.30 3.67
CA GLU A 105 5.58 -9.89 3.73
C GLU A 105 5.88 -10.43 5.13
N LYS A 106 5.55 -9.69 6.20
CA LYS A 106 5.69 -10.18 7.59
C LYS A 106 4.86 -11.44 7.83
N VAL A 107 3.62 -11.49 7.32
CA VAL A 107 2.76 -12.68 7.42
C VAL A 107 3.32 -13.85 6.60
N ARG A 108 3.90 -13.61 5.43
CA ARG A 108 4.59 -14.67 4.66
C ARG A 108 5.80 -15.20 5.42
N ARG A 109 6.63 -14.29 5.94
CA ARG A 109 7.81 -14.63 6.75
C ARG A 109 7.48 -15.28 8.10
N SER A 110 6.23 -15.19 8.56
CA SER A 110 5.78 -15.88 9.77
C SER A 110 5.34 -17.33 9.52
N LYS A 111 5.09 -17.71 8.27
CA LYS A 111 4.76 -19.10 7.91
C LYS A 111 5.99 -20.00 8.03
N PRO A 112 5.80 -21.27 8.42
CA PRO A 112 6.89 -22.23 8.45
C PRO A 112 7.47 -22.46 7.06
N ILE A 113 8.73 -22.89 7.01
CA ILE A 113 9.37 -23.31 5.77
C ILE A 113 9.10 -24.79 5.51
N ALA A 114 9.02 -25.14 4.23
CA ALA A 114 9.08 -26.50 3.75
C ALA A 114 10.36 -26.68 2.95
N VAL A 115 11.09 -27.75 3.23
CA VAL A 115 12.34 -28.09 2.56
C VAL A 115 12.16 -29.45 1.89
N PHE A 116 12.45 -29.55 0.60
CA PHE A 116 12.48 -30.80 -0.13
C PHE A 116 13.89 -31.06 -0.66
N ILE A 117 14.42 -32.23 -0.35
CA ILE A 117 15.71 -32.73 -0.81
C ILE A 117 15.46 -33.89 -1.76
N SER A 118 15.83 -33.68 -3.02
CA SER A 118 15.79 -34.69 -4.07
C SER A 118 17.16 -35.35 -4.17
N LEU A 119 17.23 -36.61 -3.75
CA LEU A 119 18.47 -37.37 -3.86
C LEU A 119 18.77 -37.82 -5.29
N LYS A 120 17.74 -37.88 -6.14
CA LYS A 120 17.88 -38.26 -7.55
C LYS A 120 18.42 -37.12 -8.41
N SER A 121 17.96 -35.89 -8.18
CA SER A 121 18.44 -34.72 -8.92
C SER A 121 19.58 -33.97 -8.23
N GLU A 122 19.96 -34.38 -7.03
CA GLU A 122 20.96 -33.70 -6.17
C GLU A 122 20.57 -32.22 -5.91
N ARG A 123 19.25 -32.07 -5.72
CA ARG A 123 18.37 -30.90 -5.45
C ARG A 123 18.09 -30.54 -4.01
N ILE A 124 18.25 -29.30 -3.55
CA ILE A 124 17.44 -28.77 -2.44
C ILE A 124 16.48 -27.67 -2.94
N TYR A 125 15.23 -27.76 -2.50
CA TYR A 125 14.15 -26.82 -2.79
C TYR A 125 13.58 -26.32 -1.47
N ILE A 126 13.52 -25.01 -1.29
CA ILE A 126 12.99 -24.37 -0.09
C ILE A 126 11.79 -23.52 -0.49
N ARG A 127 10.68 -23.72 0.22
CA ARG A 127 9.44 -22.94 0.06
C ARG A 127 9.04 -22.33 1.40
N GLN A 128 8.40 -21.17 1.34
CA GLN A 128 7.79 -20.54 2.51
C GLN A 128 6.34 -20.18 2.17
N GLY A 129 5.38 -20.84 2.82
CA GLY A 129 3.97 -20.54 2.62
C GLY A 129 3.49 -20.71 1.18
N PHE A 130 3.95 -21.78 0.51
CA PHE A 130 3.70 -22.16 -0.90
C PHE A 130 4.56 -21.45 -1.96
N GLU A 131 5.26 -20.36 -1.63
CA GLU A 131 6.12 -19.64 -2.57
C GLU A 131 7.55 -20.23 -2.58
N PRO A 132 8.19 -20.41 -3.77
CA PRO A 132 9.58 -20.84 -3.85
C PRO A 132 10.52 -19.74 -3.35
N LEU A 133 11.36 -20.08 -2.38
CA LEU A 133 12.33 -19.18 -1.79
C LEU A 133 13.72 -19.39 -2.38
N LEU A 134 14.14 -20.66 -2.50
CA LEU A 134 15.48 -21.01 -2.94
C LEU A 134 15.51 -22.40 -3.58
N GLU A 135 16.31 -22.54 -4.64
CA GLU A 135 16.68 -23.81 -5.23
C GLU A 135 18.21 -23.83 -5.43
N ALA A 136 18.88 -24.87 -4.94
CA ALA A 136 20.33 -25.00 -5.06
C ALA A 136 20.76 -26.46 -5.28
N PRO A 137 21.90 -26.69 -5.96
CA PRO A 137 22.51 -28.01 -6.00
C PRO A 137 23.08 -28.37 -4.61
N ILE A 138 23.03 -29.66 -4.27
CA ILE A 138 23.63 -30.25 -3.08
C ILE A 138 24.58 -31.39 -3.46
N THR A 139 25.40 -31.84 -2.53
CA THR A 139 26.27 -33.02 -2.73
C THR A 139 25.71 -34.21 -1.97
N ILE A 140 25.73 -35.39 -2.58
CA ILE A 140 25.15 -36.60 -2.00
C ILE A 140 26.15 -37.74 -2.04
N ASP A 141 26.34 -38.40 -0.90
CA ASP A 141 27.17 -39.58 -0.78
C ASP A 141 26.42 -40.84 -1.29
N GLN A 142 27.17 -41.83 -1.80
CA GLN A 142 26.59 -43.01 -2.47
C GLN A 142 25.62 -43.83 -1.59
N THR A 143 25.73 -43.71 -0.27
CA THR A 143 24.89 -44.39 0.72
C THR A 143 23.43 -43.95 0.71
N GLY A 144 23.13 -42.75 0.18
CA GLY A 144 21.78 -42.16 0.18
C GLY A 144 20.90 -42.53 -1.02
N ARG A 145 21.40 -43.24 -2.04
CA ARG A 145 20.68 -43.36 -3.33
C ARG A 145 19.42 -44.23 -3.31
N ARG A 146 19.21 -45.03 -2.25
CA ARG A 146 18.02 -45.87 -2.07
C ARG A 146 17.61 -45.88 -0.60
N VAL A 147 17.08 -44.76 -0.13
CA VAL A 147 16.59 -44.61 1.24
C VAL A 147 15.07 -44.54 1.30
N GLY A 148 14.41 -44.24 0.19
CA GLY A 148 12.97 -44.02 0.11
C GLY A 148 12.60 -42.55 0.34
N THR A 149 11.38 -42.32 0.83
CA THR A 149 10.82 -40.99 1.11
C THR A 149 10.52 -40.84 2.60
N HIS A 150 11.20 -39.89 3.23
CA HIS A 150 11.07 -39.56 4.65
C HIS A 150 10.63 -38.12 4.84
N VAL A 151 9.74 -37.89 5.80
CA VAL A 151 9.22 -36.58 6.17
C VAL A 151 9.54 -36.35 7.64
N PHE A 152 10.21 -35.24 7.90
CA PHE A 152 10.52 -34.75 9.23
C PHE A 152 9.72 -33.47 9.47
N THR A 153 8.99 -33.39 10.57
CA THR A 153 8.23 -32.20 10.95
C THR A 153 8.73 -31.69 12.29
N ALA A 154 9.12 -30.42 12.34
CA ALA A 154 9.51 -29.75 13.58
C ALA A 154 8.24 -29.45 14.41
N MET A 155 8.08 -30.10 15.55
CA MET A 155 6.87 -29.97 16.37
C MET A 155 6.93 -28.79 17.35
N GLY A 156 8.12 -28.51 17.88
CA GLY A 156 8.35 -27.51 18.92
C GLY A 156 9.84 -27.26 19.14
N TYR A 157 10.16 -26.25 19.94
CA TYR A 157 11.53 -26.05 20.43
C TYR A 157 11.84 -27.11 21.48
N SER A 158 13.03 -27.70 21.39
CA SER A 158 13.52 -28.62 22.40
C SER A 158 14.02 -27.87 23.63
N ALA A 159 14.50 -28.59 24.65
CA ALA A 159 15.07 -27.98 25.86
C ALA A 159 16.29 -27.08 25.54
N ASP A 160 17.03 -27.41 24.47
CA ASP A 160 18.09 -26.57 23.94
C ASP A 160 17.50 -25.47 23.04
N GLN A 161 17.87 -24.21 23.30
CA GLN A 161 17.30 -23.02 22.64
C GLN A 161 17.47 -22.97 21.11
N ASN A 162 18.26 -23.87 20.53
CA ASN A 162 18.53 -23.94 19.09
C ASN A 162 18.26 -25.33 18.49
N ALA A 163 17.52 -26.20 19.20
CA ALA A 163 17.11 -27.51 18.72
C ALA A 163 15.59 -27.61 18.63
N PHE A 164 15.12 -28.52 17.78
CA PHE A 164 13.69 -28.78 17.60
C PHE A 164 13.38 -30.24 17.90
N ASP A 165 12.19 -30.48 18.43
CA ASP A 165 11.65 -31.83 18.55
C ASP A 165 11.07 -32.25 17.20
N TRP A 166 11.78 -33.13 16.50
CA TRP A 166 11.41 -33.59 15.16
C TRP A 166 10.57 -34.87 15.22
N ARG A 167 9.48 -34.91 14.43
CA ARG A 167 8.68 -36.11 14.21
C ARG A 167 9.01 -36.70 12.84
N LEU A 168 9.37 -37.97 12.80
CA LEU A 168 9.66 -38.72 11.58
C LEU A 168 8.42 -39.49 11.10
N MET A 169 8.15 -39.41 9.79
CA MET A 169 7.24 -40.29 9.07
C MET A 169 7.93 -40.81 7.81
N SER A 170 7.84 -42.11 7.52
CA SER A 170 8.39 -42.69 6.29
C SER A 170 7.25 -43.10 5.37
N ALA A 171 7.18 -42.48 4.20
CA ALA A 171 6.08 -42.66 3.25
C ALA A 171 6.38 -43.77 2.22
N HIS A 172 7.65 -43.95 1.89
CA HIS A 172 8.14 -45.03 1.02
C HIS A 172 9.46 -45.54 1.58
N LEU A 173 9.61 -46.86 1.69
CA LEU A 173 10.90 -47.50 1.93
C LEU A 173 11.31 -48.26 0.66
N PRO A 174 12.61 -48.34 0.35
CA PRO A 174 13.09 -49.16 -0.74
C PRO A 174 12.73 -50.61 -0.42
N ALA A 175 12.18 -51.33 -1.41
CA ALA A 175 12.00 -52.78 -1.29
C ALA A 175 13.37 -53.41 -1.03
N SER A 176 13.48 -54.27 -0.01
CA SER A 176 14.74 -54.97 0.25
C SER A 176 15.02 -55.89 -0.94
N THR A 177 16.28 -56.04 -1.34
CA THR A 177 16.66 -56.98 -2.42
C THR A 177 16.27 -58.42 -2.09
N ASP A 178 16.17 -58.77 -0.81
CA ASP A 178 15.66 -60.07 -0.32
C ASP A 178 14.17 -60.29 -0.67
N ASP A 179 13.37 -59.22 -0.74
CA ASP A 179 11.95 -59.31 -1.12
C ASP A 179 11.79 -59.65 -2.61
N ILE A 180 12.78 -59.30 -3.45
CA ILE A 180 12.73 -59.53 -4.90
C ILE A 180 12.99 -61.00 -5.24
N GLU A 181 13.91 -61.67 -4.52
CA GLU A 181 14.16 -63.11 -4.71
C GLU A 181 12.98 -63.97 -4.23
N GLU A 182 12.38 -63.66 -3.07
CA GLU A 182 11.19 -64.38 -2.58
C GLU A 182 9.97 -64.18 -3.48
N MET A 183 9.76 -62.99 -4.05
CA MET A 183 8.63 -62.70 -4.96
C MET A 183 8.74 -63.36 -6.33
N SER A 184 9.95 -63.73 -6.79
CA SER A 184 10.15 -64.46 -8.04
C SER A 184 9.67 -65.92 -7.98
N SER A 185 9.65 -66.51 -6.78
CA SER A 185 9.26 -67.92 -6.56
C SER A 185 7.75 -68.13 -6.33
N LYS A 186 6.99 -67.07 -6.01
CA LYS A 186 5.54 -67.13 -5.71
C LYS A 186 4.72 -66.21 -6.61
N LYS A 187 4.83 -66.42 -7.91
CA LYS A 187 3.94 -65.79 -8.91
C LYS A 187 2.55 -66.43 -8.89
N SER A 188 1.72 -66.14 -7.87
CA SER A 188 0.25 -66.15 -7.99
C SER A 188 -0.42 -65.63 -6.71
N ARG A 189 -1.17 -64.52 -6.87
CA ARG A 189 -2.18 -63.97 -5.93
C ARG A 189 -1.68 -63.31 -4.63
N ARG A 190 -1.41 -62.00 -4.72
CA ARG A 190 -1.94 -60.91 -3.87
C ARG A 190 -1.21 -59.61 -4.26
N ARG A 191 -1.84 -58.73 -5.03
CA ARG A 191 -2.41 -57.45 -4.57
C ARG A 191 -1.49 -56.73 -3.57
N ASP A 192 -0.88 -55.66 -4.07
CA ASP A 192 -0.40 -54.46 -3.38
C ASP A 192 -0.72 -54.41 -1.88
N ALA A 193 0.23 -54.86 -1.07
CA ALA A 193 0.31 -54.51 0.32
C ALA A 193 1.77 -54.19 0.60
N ALA A 194 2.08 -52.90 0.76
CA ALA A 194 3.32 -52.50 1.39
C ALA A 194 3.42 -53.24 2.72
N LEU A 195 4.39 -54.15 2.85
CA LEU A 195 4.64 -54.81 4.13
C LEU A 195 4.90 -53.71 5.18
N PRO A 196 4.32 -53.80 6.38
CA PRO A 196 4.63 -52.87 7.45
C PRO A 196 6.11 -53.06 7.80
N HIS A 197 6.94 -52.14 7.32
CA HIS A 197 8.34 -52.11 7.71
C HIS A 197 8.41 -51.78 9.20
N SER A 198 9.32 -52.42 9.93
CA SER A 198 9.51 -52.10 11.34
C SER A 198 9.86 -50.61 11.51
N GLN A 199 9.42 -50.03 12.63
CA GLN A 199 9.76 -48.65 12.98
C GLN A 199 11.28 -48.46 13.04
N GLU A 200 12.02 -49.48 13.47
CA GLU A 200 13.50 -49.47 13.51
C GLU A 200 14.12 -49.33 12.11
N THR A 201 13.60 -50.07 11.11
CA THR A 201 14.06 -49.96 9.72
C THR A 201 13.81 -48.54 9.19
N SER A 202 12.64 -47.96 9.48
CA SER A 202 12.30 -46.60 9.05
C SER A 202 13.25 -45.55 9.63
N ILE A 203 13.57 -45.66 10.93
CA ILE A 203 14.53 -44.77 11.60
C ILE A 203 15.93 -44.92 10.99
N ARG A 204 16.38 -46.15 10.75
CA ARG A 204 17.69 -46.42 10.16
C ARG A 204 17.83 -45.81 8.76
N MET A 205 16.83 -46.00 7.89
CA MET A 205 16.86 -45.45 6.53
C MET A 205 16.77 -43.92 6.54
N ALA A 206 15.93 -43.34 7.40
CA ALA A 206 15.84 -41.89 7.55
C ALA A 206 17.16 -41.28 8.04
N ARG A 207 17.88 -41.96 8.93
CA ARG A 207 19.21 -41.54 9.38
C ARG A 207 20.24 -41.61 8.26
N LEU A 208 20.26 -42.70 7.49
CA LEU A 208 21.13 -42.82 6.32
C LEU A 208 20.85 -41.72 5.29
N ALA A 209 19.58 -41.34 5.10
CA ALA A 209 19.17 -40.25 4.23
C ALA A 209 19.73 -38.89 4.68
N LEU A 210 19.67 -38.60 5.99
CA LEU A 210 20.23 -37.38 6.57
C LEU A 210 21.75 -37.34 6.48
N GLU A 211 22.43 -38.44 6.80
CA GLU A 211 23.90 -38.53 6.80
C GLU A 211 24.49 -38.47 5.38
N ALA A 212 23.74 -38.89 4.36
CA ALA A 212 24.20 -38.87 2.97
C ALA A 212 24.22 -37.47 2.34
N VAL A 213 23.49 -36.49 2.89
CA VAL A 213 23.31 -35.18 2.26
C VAL A 213 24.29 -34.15 2.83
N LYS A 214 25.07 -33.52 1.96
CA LYS A 214 25.94 -32.38 2.29
C LYS A 214 25.30 -31.10 1.73
N ILE A 215 24.78 -30.29 2.64
CA ILE A 215 24.15 -29.00 2.35
C ILE A 215 25.23 -27.90 2.42
N PRO A 216 25.32 -26.99 1.43
CA PRO A 216 26.18 -25.81 1.51
C PRO A 216 25.89 -24.95 2.76
N ALA A 217 26.94 -24.34 3.32
CA ALA A 217 26.85 -23.64 4.62
C ALA A 217 25.90 -22.43 4.60
N ASP A 218 25.87 -21.68 3.49
CA ASP A 218 24.95 -20.57 3.23
C ASP A 218 23.47 -21.00 3.24
N ILE A 219 23.18 -22.16 2.64
CA ILE A 219 21.84 -22.74 2.64
C ILE A 219 21.47 -23.25 4.03
N GLN A 220 22.40 -23.88 4.74
CA GLN A 220 22.18 -24.35 6.11
C GLN A 220 21.89 -23.20 7.07
N GLU A 221 22.61 -22.09 6.97
CA GLU A 221 22.34 -20.87 7.75
C GLU A 221 20.94 -20.32 7.45
N THR A 222 20.57 -20.29 6.16
CA THR A 222 19.24 -19.86 5.71
C THR A 222 18.13 -20.73 6.32
N ILE A 223 18.28 -22.06 6.27
CA ILE A 223 17.33 -22.99 6.88
C ILE A 223 17.25 -22.74 8.39
N THR A 224 18.38 -22.64 9.09
CA THR A 224 18.43 -22.45 10.54
C THR A 224 17.73 -21.16 10.97
N LYS A 225 17.94 -20.06 10.24
CA LYS A 225 17.32 -18.75 10.51
C LYS A 225 15.82 -18.72 10.31
N LEU A 226 15.32 -19.52 9.36
CA LEU A 226 13.92 -19.53 8.96
C LEU A 226 13.11 -20.68 9.58
N THR A 227 13.78 -21.69 10.13
CA THR A 227 13.12 -22.84 10.76
C THR A 227 12.39 -22.40 12.02
N ARG A 228 11.13 -22.82 12.11
CA ARG A 228 10.22 -22.58 13.24
C ARG A 228 9.42 -23.86 13.47
N PRO A 229 8.78 -24.04 14.64
CA PRO A 229 7.80 -25.10 14.82
C PRO A 229 6.74 -25.05 13.71
N GLY A 230 6.44 -26.22 13.13
CA GLY A 230 5.64 -26.39 11.92
C GLY A 230 6.45 -26.54 10.62
N ALA A 231 7.76 -26.31 10.64
CA ALA A 231 8.61 -26.54 9.46
C ALA A 231 8.66 -28.03 9.09
N SER A 232 8.75 -28.30 7.79
CA SER A 232 8.87 -29.66 7.26
C SER A 232 10.14 -29.84 6.43
N LEU A 233 10.77 -31.00 6.57
CA LEU A 233 11.90 -31.45 5.75
C LEU A 233 11.54 -32.79 5.15
N ILE A 234 11.55 -32.87 3.82
CA ILE A 234 11.27 -34.09 3.08
C ILE A 234 12.55 -34.49 2.37
N ILE A 235 12.99 -35.73 2.56
CA ILE A 235 14.12 -36.31 1.84
C ILE A 235 13.58 -37.48 1.01
N SER A 236 13.82 -37.44 -0.30
CA SER A 236 13.29 -38.44 -1.23
C SER A 236 14.34 -38.88 -2.23
N ASP A 237 14.41 -40.18 -2.49
CA ASP A 237 15.17 -40.76 -3.61
C ASP A 237 14.48 -40.60 -4.98
N ARG A 238 13.39 -39.83 -5.03
CA ARG A 238 12.65 -39.47 -6.25
C ARG A 238 12.86 -37.99 -6.60
N GLU A 239 12.71 -37.70 -7.88
CA GLU A 239 12.66 -36.33 -8.38
C GLU A 239 11.36 -35.63 -7.97
N LEU A 240 11.43 -34.30 -7.85
CA LEU A 240 10.24 -33.48 -7.66
C LEU A 240 9.42 -33.45 -8.96
N PRO A 241 8.13 -33.86 -8.96
CA PRO A 241 7.30 -33.77 -10.15
C PRO A 241 7.09 -32.32 -10.58
N ALA A 242 7.46 -31.98 -11.81
CA ALA A 242 7.38 -30.60 -12.32
C ALA A 242 5.94 -30.07 -12.44
N ASN A 243 4.95 -30.95 -12.59
CA ASN A 243 3.55 -30.62 -12.85
C ASN A 243 2.66 -30.59 -11.60
N GLU A 244 3.13 -31.05 -10.44
CA GLU A 244 2.31 -31.16 -9.22
C GLU A 244 2.64 -30.10 -8.14
N ASN A 245 3.71 -29.33 -8.35
CA ASN A 245 4.27 -28.41 -7.36
C ASN A 245 4.06 -26.94 -7.73
N GLY A 246 2.79 -26.56 -7.91
CA GLY A 246 2.35 -25.19 -8.22
C GLY A 246 2.33 -24.24 -7.00
N LEU A 247 1.50 -23.20 -7.05
CA LEU A 247 1.34 -22.18 -5.99
C LEU A 247 0.36 -22.56 -4.87
N GLY A 248 -0.28 -23.74 -4.95
CA GLY A 248 -1.33 -24.17 -4.02
C GLY A 248 -0.91 -25.18 -2.95
N THR A 249 0.30 -25.71 -3.04
CA THR A 249 0.84 -26.76 -2.16
C THR A 249 2.32 -26.48 -1.88
N GLU A 250 2.86 -27.01 -0.78
CA GLU A 250 4.29 -26.90 -0.50
C GLU A 250 5.07 -27.88 -1.36
N PHE A 251 4.92 -29.19 -1.11
CA PHE A 251 5.48 -30.23 -1.95
C PHE A 251 4.52 -31.41 -2.09
N VAL A 252 4.40 -31.92 -3.31
CA VAL A 252 3.73 -33.17 -3.64
C VAL A 252 4.80 -34.15 -4.12
N VAL A 253 4.88 -35.29 -3.42
CA VAL A 253 5.83 -36.36 -3.70
C VAL A 253 5.05 -37.62 -4.00
N LEU A 254 5.25 -38.17 -5.20
CA LEU A 254 4.66 -39.43 -5.60
C LEU A 254 5.43 -40.57 -4.93
N THR A 255 4.72 -41.44 -4.21
CA THR A 255 5.31 -42.56 -3.42
C THR A 255 5.00 -43.94 -4.00
N ARG A 256 4.23 -44.02 -5.09
CA ARG A 256 3.94 -45.25 -5.84
C ARG A 256 4.64 -45.24 -7.19
#